data_AF-A0A1E1M2T1-F1
#
_entry.id   AF-A0A1E1M2T1-F1
#
_cell.length_a   1.000
_cell.length_b   1.000
_cell.length_c   1.000
_cell.angle_alpha   90.00
_cell.angle_beta   90.00
_cell.angle_gamma   90.00
#
_symmetry.space_group_name_H-M   'P 1'
#
loop_
_entity.id
_entity.type
_entity.pdbx_description
1 polymer ?
#
loop_
_entity_poly.entity_id
_entity_poly.type
_entity_poly.pdbx_seq_one_letter_code
_entity_poly.pdbx_strand_id
1 'polypeptide(L)'
;MPLLFARDISLISGFLKSNSPELEFAFRLALFAPFLGKTFRLVRPKQTRIRKFPYLPLVIHILCAPAQFLRYYGSYIQTRNLPVPDRLDLLFSGLFSLTSFILICMRAQRHSNITRTVFQTTITQHGVPFILGYYWGDARLFGLSVRFMSLFSWFRVVHRVLPRLLPVRFKGPGKYVVTYDAAIVVGTFISLWEVGYPAGAGIFAASVACLMWLERLLALRVANYPQTNFVRRILIATGIVDYEALTGKGPDAVTPDMWKETDSSKAKLQ
;
A
#
# COMPACT_ATOMS: atom_id res chain seq x y z
N MET A 1 -39.72 21.77 17.86
CA MET A 1 -38.33 21.70 17.35
C MET A 1 -37.71 20.30 17.32
N PRO A 2 -37.81 19.40 18.31
CA PRO A 2 -37.12 18.09 18.27
C PRO A 2 -37.65 17.13 17.18
N LEU A 3 -38.92 17.26 16.78
CA LEU A 3 -39.55 16.42 15.73
C LEU A 3 -39.04 16.69 14.31
N LEU A 4 -38.61 17.93 14.00
CA LEU A 4 -38.05 18.27 12.69
C LEU A 4 -36.64 17.68 12.55
N PHE A 5 -35.80 17.81 13.58
CA PHE A 5 -34.49 17.18 13.63
C PHE A 5 -34.54 15.65 13.52
N ALA A 6 -35.48 15.00 14.18
CA ALA A 6 -35.64 13.54 14.08
C ALA A 6 -36.05 13.07 12.68
N ARG A 7 -36.88 13.85 11.98
CA ARG A 7 -37.30 13.58 10.59
C ARG A 7 -36.14 13.79 9.61
N ASP A 8 -35.34 14.83 9.80
CA ASP A 8 -34.19 15.09 8.93
C ASP A 8 -33.11 14.01 9.10
N ILE A 9 -32.86 13.55 10.33
CA ILE A 9 -31.94 12.45 10.62
C ILE A 9 -32.42 11.13 9.99
N SER A 10 -33.72 10.84 10.03
CA SER A 10 -34.26 9.61 9.43
C SER A 10 -34.21 9.64 7.90
N LEU A 11 -34.46 10.79 7.28
CA LEU A 11 -34.30 11.00 5.83
C LEU A 11 -32.85 10.83 5.41
N ILE A 12 -31.90 11.46 6.13
CA ILE A 12 -30.47 11.33 5.86
C ILE A 12 -30.03 9.88 6.04
N SER A 13 -30.40 9.22 7.14
CA SER A 13 -30.06 7.81 7.34
C SER A 13 -30.66 6.90 6.28
N GLY A 14 -31.89 7.17 5.82
CA GLY A 14 -32.54 6.43 4.75
C GLY A 14 -31.76 6.57 3.45
N PHE A 15 -31.43 7.81 3.06
CA PHE A 15 -30.64 8.12 1.87
C PHE A 15 -29.25 7.46 1.90
N LEU A 16 -28.54 7.53 3.04
CA LEU A 16 -27.22 6.94 3.19
C LEU A 16 -27.26 5.41 3.05
N LYS A 17 -28.30 4.76 3.59
CA LYS A 17 -28.46 3.31 3.47
C LYS A 17 -28.82 2.88 2.05
N SER A 18 -29.71 3.62 1.37
CA SER A 18 -30.15 3.27 0.01
C SER A 18 -29.07 3.48 -1.05
N ASN A 19 -28.16 4.43 -0.83
CA ASN A 19 -27.10 4.80 -1.78
C ASN A 19 -25.70 4.45 -1.27
N SER A 20 -25.57 3.56 -0.29
CA SER A 20 -24.28 3.23 0.31
C SER A 20 -23.21 2.78 -0.70
N PRO A 21 -23.52 1.97 -1.75
CA PRO A 21 -22.51 1.54 -2.72
C PRO A 21 -21.97 2.71 -3.56
N GLU A 22 -22.84 3.60 -4.02
CA GLU A 22 -22.46 4.76 -4.83
C GLU A 22 -21.70 5.80 -4.01
N LEU A 23 -22.16 6.06 -2.79
CA LEU A 23 -21.50 7.02 -1.90
C LEU A 23 -20.11 6.53 -1.52
N GLU A 24 -19.97 5.23 -1.24
CA GLU A 24 -18.66 4.65 -0.95
C GLU A 24 -17.75 4.67 -2.18
N PHE A 25 -18.28 4.30 -3.36
CA PHE A 25 -17.54 4.40 -4.62
C PHE A 25 -17.07 5.83 -4.89
N ALA A 26 -17.96 6.82 -4.75
CA ALA A 26 -17.65 8.23 -4.96
C ALA A 26 -16.60 8.74 -3.96
N PHE A 27 -16.73 8.39 -2.68
CA PHE A 27 -15.75 8.75 -1.65
C PHE A 27 -14.36 8.18 -1.99
N ARG A 28 -14.27 6.90 -2.32
CA ARG A 28 -13.01 6.26 -2.67
C ARG A 28 -12.45 6.83 -3.96
N LEU A 29 -13.27 7.02 -4.99
CA LEU A 29 -12.84 7.64 -6.25
C LEU A 29 -12.31 9.05 -6.02
N ALA A 30 -12.95 9.86 -5.17
CA ALA A 30 -12.48 11.20 -4.79
C ALA A 30 -11.14 11.15 -4.06
N LEU A 31 -10.90 10.13 -3.23
CA LEU A 31 -9.59 9.90 -2.60
C LEU A 31 -8.52 9.49 -3.62
N PHE A 32 -8.85 8.66 -4.62
CA PHE A 32 -7.92 8.11 -5.62
C PHE A 32 -7.61 9.08 -6.77
N ALA A 33 -8.62 9.78 -7.28
CA ALA A 33 -8.55 10.58 -8.51
C ALA A 33 -7.41 11.61 -8.53
N PRO A 34 -7.12 12.36 -7.45
CA PRO A 34 -6.01 13.31 -7.42
C PRO A 34 -4.63 12.68 -7.65
N PHE A 35 -4.51 11.38 -7.44
CA PHE A 35 -3.24 10.65 -7.50
C PHE A 35 -3.09 9.76 -8.74
N LEU A 36 -4.18 9.44 -9.44
CA LEU A 36 -4.16 8.60 -10.64
C LEU A 36 -3.29 9.22 -11.74
N GLY A 37 -3.52 10.49 -12.10
CA GLY A 37 -2.77 11.15 -13.17
C GLY A 37 -1.25 11.21 -12.91
N LYS A 38 -0.84 11.46 -11.66
CA LYS A 38 0.58 11.42 -11.27
C LYS A 38 1.13 10.01 -11.35
N THR A 39 0.36 9.01 -10.93
CA THR A 39 0.78 7.60 -10.96
C THR A 39 0.93 7.08 -12.38
N PHE A 40 0.03 7.43 -13.30
CA PHE A 40 0.15 7.07 -14.72
C PHE A 40 1.35 7.74 -15.41
N ARG A 41 1.83 8.89 -14.92
CA ARG A 41 3.10 9.47 -15.40
C ARG A 41 4.31 8.64 -14.99
N LEU A 42 4.25 7.92 -13.87
CA LEU A 42 5.36 7.10 -13.36
C LEU A 42 5.58 5.83 -14.19
N VAL A 43 4.52 5.29 -14.77
CA VAL A 43 4.57 4.11 -15.65
C VAL A 43 4.94 4.46 -17.09
N ARG A 44 5.49 5.64 -17.37
CA ARG A 44 6.04 5.92 -18.70
C ARG A 44 7.39 5.19 -18.86
N PRO A 45 7.69 4.53 -20.00
CA PRO A 45 8.92 3.76 -20.18
C PRO A 45 10.20 4.53 -19.86
N LYS A 46 10.24 5.83 -20.21
CA LYS A 46 11.37 6.71 -19.89
C LYS A 46 11.54 6.88 -18.37
N GLN A 47 10.45 7.09 -17.64
CA GLN A 47 10.47 7.31 -16.19
C GLN A 47 10.82 6.03 -15.42
N THR A 48 10.31 4.87 -15.85
CA THR A 48 10.64 3.59 -15.20
C THR A 48 12.10 3.22 -15.36
N ARG A 49 12.69 3.45 -16.55
CA ARG A 49 14.13 3.25 -16.80
C ARG A 49 14.99 4.14 -15.91
N ILE A 50 14.69 5.43 -15.84
CA ILE A 50 15.40 6.40 -14.96
C ILE A 50 15.35 5.93 -13.50
N ARG A 51 14.18 5.45 -13.06
CA ARG A 51 13.94 5.02 -11.67
C ARG A 51 14.34 3.57 -11.39
N LYS A 52 14.87 2.85 -12.39
CA LYS A 52 15.27 1.44 -12.31
C LYS A 52 14.15 0.50 -11.84
N PHE A 53 12.90 0.81 -12.17
CA PHE A 53 11.76 -0.09 -11.95
C PHE A 53 11.56 -1.01 -13.15
N PRO A 54 11.20 -2.29 -12.93
CA PRO A 54 10.81 -3.16 -14.01
C PRO A 54 9.48 -2.64 -14.59
N TYR A 55 9.50 -2.25 -15.85
CA TYR A 55 8.35 -1.57 -16.48
C TYR A 55 7.07 -2.40 -16.38
N LEU A 56 7.13 -3.67 -16.80
CA LEU A 56 5.95 -4.52 -16.89
C LEU A 56 5.33 -4.83 -15.51
N PRO A 57 6.08 -5.28 -14.48
CA PRO A 57 5.52 -5.45 -13.14
C PRO A 57 4.90 -4.17 -12.57
N LEU A 58 5.53 -3.01 -12.79
CA LEU A 58 5.00 -1.75 -12.30
C LEU A 58 3.68 -1.35 -12.99
N VAL A 59 3.58 -1.54 -14.31
CA VAL A 59 2.35 -1.30 -15.07
C VAL A 59 1.23 -2.22 -14.59
N ILE A 60 1.50 -3.53 -14.48
CA ILE A 60 0.52 -4.51 -14.01
C ILE A 60 0.04 -4.16 -12.59
N HIS A 61 0.97 -3.88 -11.68
CA HIS A 61 0.64 -3.48 -10.30
C HIS A 61 -0.32 -2.27 -10.25
N ILE A 62 -0.04 -1.24 -11.04
CA ILE A 62 -0.83 -0.01 -11.08
C ILE A 62 -2.19 -0.19 -11.75
N LEU A 63 -2.33 -1.14 -12.68
CA LEU A 63 -3.59 -1.38 -13.39
C LEU A 63 -4.50 -2.39 -12.67
N CYS A 64 -3.95 -3.40 -12.00
CA CYS A 64 -4.74 -4.43 -11.32
C CYS A 64 -5.60 -3.84 -10.19
N ALA A 65 -5.07 -2.92 -9.39
CA ALA A 65 -5.82 -2.33 -8.29
C ALA A 65 -7.06 -1.52 -8.76
N PRO A 66 -6.95 -0.57 -9.70
CA PRO A 66 -8.12 0.09 -10.30
C PRO A 66 -9.09 -0.88 -10.98
N ALA A 67 -8.60 -1.90 -11.69
CA ALA A 67 -9.46 -2.88 -12.35
C ALA A 67 -10.31 -3.67 -11.34
N GLN A 68 -9.68 -4.17 -10.28
CA GLN A 68 -10.36 -4.90 -9.20
C GLN A 68 -11.35 -3.98 -8.47
N PHE A 69 -10.95 -2.75 -8.18
CA PHE A 69 -11.81 -1.74 -7.55
C PHE A 69 -13.06 -1.43 -8.38
N LEU A 70 -12.89 -1.14 -9.68
CA LEU A 70 -14.01 -0.83 -10.57
C LEU A 70 -14.94 -2.03 -10.75
N ARG A 71 -14.39 -3.25 -10.82
CA ARG A 71 -15.18 -4.47 -10.91
C ARG A 71 -16.01 -4.70 -9.66
N TYR A 72 -15.39 -4.58 -8.48
CA TYR A 72 -16.08 -4.73 -7.20
C TYR A 72 -17.24 -3.74 -7.07
N TYR A 73 -16.98 -2.43 -7.22
CA TYR A 73 -18.02 -1.42 -7.07
C TYR A 73 -19.04 -1.44 -8.19
N GLY A 74 -18.64 -1.77 -9.43
CA GLY A 74 -19.58 -1.97 -10.53
C GLY A 74 -20.59 -3.08 -10.23
N SER A 75 -20.12 -4.23 -9.74
CA SER A 75 -20.99 -5.32 -9.30
C SER A 75 -21.85 -4.92 -8.11
N TYR A 76 -21.28 -4.22 -7.12
CA TYR A 76 -22.01 -3.82 -5.92
C TYR A 76 -23.15 -2.83 -6.23
N ILE A 77 -22.86 -1.83 -7.06
CA ILE A 77 -23.86 -0.84 -7.51
C ILE A 77 -24.95 -1.52 -8.35
N GLN A 78 -24.57 -2.41 -9.27
CA GLN A 78 -25.52 -3.08 -10.16
C GLN A 78 -26.45 -4.04 -9.42
N THR A 79 -25.90 -4.85 -8.51
CA THR A 79 -26.64 -5.93 -7.85
C THR A 79 -27.26 -5.54 -6.51
N ARG A 80 -26.84 -4.40 -5.93
CA ARG A 80 -27.18 -3.96 -4.56
C ARG A 80 -26.79 -4.95 -3.46
N ASN A 81 -26.03 -5.99 -3.80
CA ASN A 81 -25.56 -7.02 -2.89
C ASN A 81 -24.03 -6.97 -2.78
N LEU A 82 -23.50 -7.38 -1.63
CA LEU A 82 -22.05 -7.45 -1.46
C LEU A 82 -21.47 -8.45 -2.48
N PRO A 83 -20.53 -8.03 -3.34
CA PRO A 83 -19.94 -8.91 -4.33
C PRO A 83 -19.16 -10.06 -3.67
N VAL A 84 -19.22 -11.24 -4.29
CA VAL A 84 -18.35 -12.39 -4.00
C VAL A 84 -17.27 -12.44 -5.09
N PRO A 85 -16.01 -12.73 -4.76
CA PRO A 85 -14.93 -12.70 -5.75
C PRO A 85 -15.03 -13.89 -6.71
N ASP A 86 -14.61 -13.68 -7.95
CA ASP A 86 -14.53 -14.74 -8.95
C ASP A 86 -13.11 -14.94 -9.50
N ARG A 87 -12.99 -15.76 -10.55
CA ARG A 87 -11.69 -16.09 -11.17
C ARG A 87 -10.96 -14.86 -11.71
N LEU A 88 -11.69 -13.83 -12.15
CA LEU A 88 -11.07 -12.61 -12.64
C LEU A 88 -10.56 -11.75 -11.47
N ASP A 89 -11.28 -11.71 -10.35
CA ASP A 89 -10.79 -11.09 -9.12
C ASP A 89 -9.56 -11.80 -8.57
N LEU A 90 -9.53 -13.15 -8.66
CA LEU A 90 -8.36 -13.95 -8.29
C LEU A 90 -7.16 -13.61 -9.17
N LEU A 91 -7.37 -13.47 -10.48
CA LEU A 91 -6.31 -13.06 -11.40
C LEU A 91 -5.78 -11.67 -11.04
N PHE A 92 -6.65 -10.69 -10.81
CA PHE A 92 -6.23 -9.33 -10.47
C PHE A 92 -5.51 -9.25 -9.12
N SER A 93 -6.02 -9.89 -8.07
CA SER A 93 -5.36 -9.91 -6.75
C SER A 93 -4.05 -10.69 -6.78
N GLY A 94 -3.99 -11.81 -7.52
CA GLY A 94 -2.77 -12.59 -7.73
C GLY A 94 -1.69 -11.80 -8.47
N LEU A 95 -2.04 -11.15 -9.58
CA LEU A 95 -1.13 -10.29 -10.33
C LEU A 95 -0.68 -9.08 -9.49
N PHE A 96 -1.60 -8.44 -8.76
CA PHE A 96 -1.28 -7.32 -7.88
C PHE A 96 -0.29 -7.74 -6.79
N SER A 97 -0.53 -8.86 -6.12
CA SER A 97 0.32 -9.38 -5.04
C SER A 97 1.68 -9.82 -5.55
N LEU A 98 1.73 -10.56 -6.67
CA LEU A 98 2.96 -11.02 -7.30
C LEU A 98 3.83 -9.84 -7.74
N THR A 99 3.24 -8.86 -8.41
CA THR A 99 3.98 -7.67 -8.87
C THR A 99 4.43 -6.79 -7.71
N SER A 100 3.63 -6.68 -6.64
CA SER A 100 4.06 -6.04 -5.38
C SER A 100 5.30 -6.72 -4.82
N PHE A 101 5.29 -8.05 -4.74
CA PHE A 101 6.41 -8.83 -4.26
C PHE A 101 7.67 -8.62 -5.11
N ILE A 102 7.55 -8.68 -6.44
CA ILE A 102 8.68 -8.43 -7.36
C ILE A 102 9.27 -7.02 -7.14
N LEU A 103 8.40 -6.00 -7.02
CA LEU A 103 8.84 -4.62 -6.80
C LEU A 103 9.57 -4.43 -5.47
N ILE A 104 9.15 -5.16 -4.42
CA ILE A 104 9.83 -5.18 -3.11
C ILE A 104 11.18 -5.89 -3.22
N CYS A 105 11.23 -7.10 -3.78
CA CYS A 105 12.46 -7.89 -3.93
C CYS A 105 13.55 -7.11 -4.68
N MET A 106 13.19 -6.47 -5.80
CA MET A 106 14.13 -5.67 -6.59
C MET A 106 14.73 -4.48 -5.83
N ARG A 107 14.15 -4.12 -4.69
CA ARG A 107 14.55 -2.98 -3.89
C ARG A 107 14.79 -3.33 -2.42
N ALA A 108 14.83 -4.62 -2.09
CA ALA A 108 14.96 -5.13 -0.72
C ALA A 108 16.16 -4.52 0.01
N GLN A 109 17.28 -4.34 -0.71
CA GLN A 109 18.52 -3.79 -0.18
C GLN A 109 18.55 -2.25 -0.10
N ARG A 110 17.55 -1.56 -0.67
CA ARG A 110 17.49 -0.08 -0.76
C ARG A 110 16.39 0.53 0.10
N HIS A 111 15.55 -0.30 0.70
CA HIS A 111 14.50 0.15 1.61
C HIS A 111 14.99 0.01 3.04
N SER A 112 14.54 0.92 3.91
CA SER A 112 14.66 0.70 5.35
C SER A 112 13.92 -0.59 5.73
N ASN A 113 14.36 -1.23 6.81
CA ASN A 113 13.71 -2.42 7.33
C ASN A 113 12.22 -2.18 7.58
N ILE A 114 11.87 -1.04 8.18
CA ILE A 114 10.47 -0.70 8.47
C ILE A 114 9.63 -0.60 7.20
N THR A 115 10.10 0.07 6.14
CA THR A 115 9.35 0.15 4.87
C THR A 115 9.11 -1.24 4.30
N ARG A 116 10.16 -2.07 4.26
CA ARG A 116 10.09 -3.42 3.71
C ARG A 116 9.09 -4.29 4.48
N THR A 117 9.18 -4.30 5.80
CA THR A 117 8.29 -5.09 6.65
C THR A 117 6.84 -4.59 6.60
N VAL A 118 6.62 -3.28 6.56
CA VAL A 118 5.27 -2.71 6.38
C VAL A 118 4.68 -3.15 5.04
N PHE A 119 5.45 -3.07 3.94
CA PHE A 119 4.99 -3.55 2.64
C PHE A 119 4.61 -5.04 2.67
N GLN A 120 5.46 -5.90 3.24
CA GLN A 120 5.15 -7.33 3.38
C GLN A 120 3.87 -7.55 4.22
N THR A 121 3.74 -6.83 5.34
CA THR A 121 2.55 -6.88 6.19
C THR A 121 1.29 -6.47 5.42
N THR A 122 1.36 -5.40 4.63
CA THR A 122 0.22 -4.93 3.83
C THR A 122 -0.18 -5.92 2.73
N ILE A 123 0.79 -6.62 2.12
CA ILE A 123 0.48 -7.72 1.18
C ILE A 123 -0.26 -8.84 1.90
N THR A 124 0.16 -9.21 3.11
CA THR A 124 -0.54 -10.22 3.92
C THR A 124 -1.95 -9.75 4.32
N GLN A 125 -2.11 -8.50 4.75
CA GLN A 125 -3.40 -7.92 5.13
C GLN A 125 -4.35 -7.72 3.96
N HIS A 126 -3.86 -7.61 2.72
CA HIS A 126 -4.68 -7.68 1.52
C HIS A 126 -4.99 -9.13 1.13
N GLY A 127 -3.94 -9.97 1.06
CA GLY A 127 -3.99 -11.30 0.47
C GLY A 127 -4.73 -12.33 1.33
N VAL A 128 -4.57 -12.31 2.66
CA VAL A 128 -5.25 -13.27 3.54
C VAL A 128 -6.77 -13.10 3.46
N PRO A 129 -7.36 -11.91 3.68
CA PRO A 129 -8.80 -11.73 3.49
C PRO A 129 -9.26 -12.04 2.07
N PHE A 130 -8.45 -11.75 1.05
CA PHE A 130 -8.79 -12.10 -0.33
C PHE A 130 -8.92 -13.62 -0.52
N ILE A 131 -7.88 -14.38 -0.15
CA ILE A 131 -7.82 -15.84 -0.32
C ILE A 131 -8.95 -16.51 0.45
N LEU A 132 -9.18 -16.09 1.70
CA LEU A 132 -10.25 -16.62 2.54
C LEU A 132 -11.64 -16.27 1.98
N GLY A 133 -11.84 -15.02 1.54
CA GLY A 133 -13.07 -14.58 0.88
C GLY A 133 -13.35 -15.32 -0.42
N TYR A 134 -12.31 -15.65 -1.20
CA TYR A 134 -12.44 -16.45 -2.41
C TYR A 134 -12.75 -17.91 -2.12
N TYR A 135 -12.05 -18.52 -1.18
CA TYR A 135 -12.22 -19.93 -0.85
C TYR A 135 -13.56 -20.23 -0.18
N TRP A 136 -14.02 -19.35 0.73
CA TRP A 136 -15.29 -19.53 1.44
C TRP A 136 -16.48 -18.81 0.81
N GLY A 137 -16.27 -18.03 -0.26
CA GLY A 137 -17.32 -17.19 -0.84
C GLY A 137 -17.79 -16.06 0.09
N ASP A 138 -16.92 -15.59 1.00
CA ASP A 138 -17.24 -14.53 1.96
C ASP A 138 -17.07 -13.14 1.33
N ALA A 139 -18.20 -12.52 1.00
CA ALA A 139 -18.27 -11.18 0.42
C ALA A 139 -17.71 -10.08 1.33
N ARG A 140 -17.74 -10.26 2.66
CA ARG A 140 -17.20 -9.29 3.61
C ARG A 140 -15.67 -9.32 3.61
N LEU A 141 -15.08 -10.51 3.59
CA LEU A 141 -13.62 -10.68 3.51
C LEU A 141 -13.07 -10.17 2.17
N PHE A 142 -13.78 -10.43 1.08
CA PHE A 142 -13.43 -9.86 -0.23
C PHE A 142 -13.56 -8.34 -0.24
N GLY A 143 -14.68 -7.79 0.24
CA GLY A 143 -14.87 -6.35 0.36
C GLY A 143 -13.80 -5.69 1.22
N LEU A 144 -13.42 -6.30 2.34
CA LEU A 144 -12.33 -5.82 3.20
C LEU A 144 -11.01 -5.72 2.42
N SER A 145 -10.66 -6.75 1.67
CA SER A 145 -9.44 -6.80 0.86
C SER A 145 -9.38 -5.72 -0.23
N VAL A 146 -10.49 -5.52 -0.96
CA VAL A 146 -10.58 -4.51 -2.03
C VAL A 146 -10.56 -3.10 -1.44
N ARG A 147 -11.32 -2.86 -0.37
CA ARG A 147 -11.39 -1.56 0.30
C ARG A 147 -10.02 -1.16 0.85
N PHE A 148 -9.25 -2.11 1.36
CA PHE A 148 -7.90 -1.87 1.91
C PHE A 148 -6.91 -1.30 0.89
N MET A 149 -7.18 -1.43 -0.41
CA MET A 149 -6.39 -0.78 -1.46
C MET A 149 -6.39 0.76 -1.35
N SER A 150 -7.31 1.37 -0.58
CA SER A 150 -7.28 2.82 -0.26
C SER A 150 -5.99 3.26 0.44
N LEU A 151 -5.20 2.33 0.99
CA LEU A 151 -3.83 2.55 1.45
C LEU A 151 -3.00 3.37 0.45
N PHE A 152 -3.12 3.10 -0.84
CA PHE A 152 -2.42 3.82 -1.89
C PHE A 152 -2.67 5.34 -1.84
N SER A 153 -3.91 5.74 -1.55
CA SER A 153 -4.33 7.14 -1.44
C SER A 153 -3.91 7.72 -0.09
N TRP A 154 -4.16 7.00 1.00
CA TRP A 154 -3.80 7.44 2.34
C TRP A 154 -2.30 7.66 2.52
N PHE A 155 -1.46 6.74 2.00
CA PHE A 155 -0.02 6.91 1.95
C PHE A 155 0.38 8.25 1.31
N ARG A 156 -0.23 8.62 0.17
CA ARG A 156 0.11 9.88 -0.54
C ARG A 156 -0.41 11.11 0.16
N VAL A 157 -1.61 11.04 0.75
CA VAL A 157 -2.16 12.12 1.57
C VAL A 157 -1.22 12.39 2.74
N VAL A 158 -0.87 11.35 3.50
CA VAL A 158 0.05 11.48 4.64
C VAL A 158 1.41 11.96 4.19
N HIS A 159 2.00 11.38 3.14
CA HIS A 159 3.32 11.80 2.64
C HIS A 159 3.36 13.28 2.25
N ARG A 160 2.25 13.84 1.74
CA ARG A 160 2.14 15.27 1.42
C ARG A 160 1.95 16.16 2.65
N VAL A 161 1.17 15.68 3.63
CA VAL A 161 0.74 16.47 4.79
C VAL A 161 1.75 16.41 5.94
N LEU A 162 2.37 15.26 6.16
CA LEU A 162 3.26 14.99 7.29
C LEU A 162 4.42 16.01 7.40
N PRO A 163 5.12 16.40 6.32
CA PRO A 163 6.18 17.42 6.41
C PRO A 163 5.70 18.82 6.82
N ARG A 164 4.39 19.10 6.70
CA ARG A 164 3.77 20.38 7.07
C ARG A 164 3.31 20.38 8.53
N LEU A 165 2.87 19.23 9.04
CA LEU A 165 2.39 19.07 10.42
C LEU A 165 3.52 18.84 11.42
N LEU A 166 4.57 18.16 10.99
CA LEU A 166 5.77 17.92 11.79
C LEU A 166 6.89 18.79 11.21
N PRO A 167 7.07 20.05 11.69
CA PRO A 167 8.21 20.88 11.34
C PRO A 167 9.50 20.35 11.98
N VAL A 168 9.65 19.02 12.07
CA VAL A 168 10.87 18.40 12.56
C VAL A 168 11.95 18.73 11.54
N ARG A 169 12.92 19.51 12.00
CA ARG A 169 14.12 19.93 11.26
C ARG A 169 15.03 18.72 11.01
N PHE A 170 14.54 17.67 10.35
CA PHE A 170 15.41 16.67 9.75
C PHE A 170 16.11 17.36 8.56
N LYS A 171 17.22 18.05 8.84
CA LYS A 171 18.12 18.56 7.79
C LYS A 171 18.96 17.38 7.31
N GLY A 172 19.05 17.19 5.99
CA GLY A 172 19.91 16.17 5.38
C GLY A 172 19.18 15.06 4.62
N PRO A 173 19.94 14.15 3.98
CA PRO A 173 19.42 13.11 3.08
C PRO A 173 18.49 12.08 3.77
N GLY A 174 18.59 11.92 5.09
CA GLY A 174 17.72 11.02 5.87
C GLY A 174 16.27 11.47 6.03
N LYS A 175 15.95 12.75 5.79
CA LYS A 175 14.58 13.28 5.92
C LYS A 175 13.57 12.53 5.06
N TYR A 176 13.96 12.22 3.83
CA TYR A 176 13.07 11.56 2.88
C TYR A 176 12.70 10.15 3.33
N VAL A 177 13.69 9.37 3.77
CA VAL A 177 13.49 7.99 4.27
C VAL A 177 12.54 8.01 5.46
N VAL A 178 12.81 8.87 6.45
CA VAL A 178 11.95 9.01 7.64
C VAL A 178 10.53 9.45 7.28
N THR A 179 10.38 10.40 6.36
CA THR A 179 9.06 10.88 5.91
C THR A 179 8.29 9.77 5.20
N TYR A 180 8.98 9.00 4.35
CA TYR A 180 8.40 7.88 3.63
C TYR A 180 7.96 6.76 4.58
N ASP A 181 8.84 6.37 5.51
CA ASP A 181 8.58 5.35 6.53
C ASP A 181 7.38 5.73 7.41
N ALA A 182 7.36 6.96 7.90
CA ALA A 182 6.24 7.46 8.68
C ALA A 182 4.94 7.52 7.85
N ALA A 183 5.03 7.94 6.58
CA ALA A 183 3.86 8.02 5.71
C ALA A 183 3.26 6.65 5.39
N ILE A 184 4.07 5.61 5.17
CA ILE A 184 3.56 4.27 4.91
C ILE A 184 2.98 3.63 6.16
N VAL A 185 3.60 3.84 7.33
CA VAL A 185 3.07 3.35 8.62
C VAL A 185 1.74 4.03 8.94
N VAL A 186 1.69 5.36 8.96
CA VAL A 186 0.49 6.13 9.31
C VAL A 186 -0.61 5.94 8.26
N GLY A 187 -0.26 5.93 6.97
CA GLY A 187 -1.21 5.63 5.90
C GLY A 187 -1.83 4.24 6.02
N THR A 188 -1.07 3.25 6.48
CA THR A 188 -1.58 1.90 6.76
C THR A 188 -2.54 1.89 7.94
N PHE A 189 -2.21 2.57 9.04
CA PHE A 189 -3.14 2.70 10.17
C PHE A 189 -4.47 3.34 9.77
N ILE A 190 -4.43 4.44 9.01
CA ILE A 190 -5.64 5.13 8.55
C ILE A 190 -6.46 4.20 7.63
N SER A 191 -5.80 3.51 6.69
CA SER A 191 -6.47 2.55 5.80
C SER A 191 -7.18 1.44 6.59
N LEU A 192 -6.49 0.79 7.53
CA LEU A 192 -7.05 -0.28 8.37
C LEU A 192 -8.25 0.19 9.20
N TRP A 193 -8.16 1.41 9.76
CA TRP A 193 -9.25 2.03 10.50
C TRP A 193 -10.45 2.33 9.59
N GLU A 194 -10.21 2.96 8.44
CA GLU A 194 -11.24 3.36 7.48
C GLU A 194 -12.04 2.17 6.93
N VAL A 195 -11.36 1.04 6.67
CA VAL A 195 -12.04 -0.17 6.15
C VAL A 195 -12.69 -1.02 7.25
N GLY A 196 -12.42 -0.72 8.52
CA GLY A 196 -12.92 -1.50 9.65
C GLY A 196 -12.24 -2.87 9.79
N TYR A 197 -10.93 -2.93 9.56
CA TYR A 197 -10.19 -4.18 9.67
C TYR A 197 -10.24 -4.73 11.10
N PRO A 198 -10.60 -6.01 11.32
CA PRO A 198 -10.70 -6.59 12.67
C PRO A 198 -9.40 -6.43 13.45
N ALA A 199 -9.48 -5.87 14.66
CA ALA A 199 -8.32 -5.55 15.49
C ALA A 199 -7.20 -4.75 14.77
N GLY A 200 -7.58 -3.98 13.74
CA GLY A 200 -6.73 -3.38 12.69
C GLY A 200 -5.35 -2.92 13.14
N ALA A 201 -5.28 -1.77 13.82
CA ALA A 201 -4.02 -1.16 14.25
C ALA A 201 -3.15 -2.07 15.12
N GLY A 202 -3.77 -2.81 16.05
CA GLY A 202 -3.07 -3.71 16.96
C GLY A 202 -2.44 -4.89 16.24
N ILE A 203 -3.20 -5.56 15.37
CA ILE A 203 -2.68 -6.67 14.54
C ILE A 203 -1.57 -6.16 13.63
N PHE A 204 -1.74 -4.99 13.00
CA PHE A 204 -0.70 -4.41 12.15
C PHE A 204 0.61 -4.17 12.90
N ALA A 205 0.57 -3.50 14.05
CA ALA A 205 1.76 -3.24 14.85
C ALA A 205 2.43 -4.55 15.31
N ALA A 206 1.64 -5.53 15.74
CA ALA A 206 2.14 -6.85 16.14
C ALA A 206 2.76 -7.61 14.96
N SER A 207 2.13 -7.60 13.79
CA SER A 207 2.66 -8.24 12.57
C SER A 207 3.97 -7.61 12.12
N VAL A 208 4.06 -6.27 12.12
CA VAL A 208 5.30 -5.56 11.78
C VAL A 208 6.40 -5.90 12.77
N ALA A 209 6.13 -5.82 14.08
CA ALA A 209 7.12 -6.15 15.11
C ALA A 209 7.59 -7.61 15.02
N CYS A 210 6.66 -8.55 14.82
CA CYS A 210 6.95 -9.96 14.67
C CYS A 210 7.82 -10.23 13.43
N LEU A 211 7.46 -9.66 12.27
CA LEU A 211 8.24 -9.83 11.05
C LEU A 211 9.63 -9.20 11.16
N MET A 212 9.76 -7.99 11.70
CA MET A 212 11.08 -7.37 11.93
C MET A 212 11.96 -8.24 12.84
N TRP A 213 11.37 -8.80 13.90
CA TRP A 213 12.08 -9.70 14.81
C TRP A 213 12.53 -10.98 14.12
N LEU A 214 11.63 -11.63 13.35
CA LEU A 214 11.95 -12.84 12.58
C LEU A 214 13.02 -12.60 11.53
N GLU A 215 12.94 -11.49 10.79
CA GLU A 215 13.93 -11.10 9.79
C GLU A 215 15.31 -10.86 10.39
N ARG A 216 15.37 -10.28 11.60
CA ARG A 216 16.61 -10.08 12.35
C ARG A 216 17.19 -11.41 12.84
N LEU A 217 16.36 -12.30 13.36
CA LEU A 217 16.81 -13.65 13.75
C LEU A 217 17.34 -14.43 12.55
N LEU A 218 16.64 -14.37 11.42
CA LEU A 218 17.08 -15.00 10.16
C LEU A 218 18.40 -14.40 9.68
N ALA A 219 18.58 -13.07 9.75
CA ALA A 219 19.83 -12.41 9.41
C ALA A 219 21.00 -12.95 10.24
N LEU A 220 20.84 -13.06 11.57
CA LEU A 220 21.88 -13.60 12.46
C LEU A 220 22.21 -15.06 12.16
N ARG A 221 21.21 -15.89 11.83
CA ARG A 221 21.42 -17.30 11.47
C ARG A 221 22.19 -17.43 10.15
N VAL A 222 21.80 -16.64 9.15
CA VAL A 222 22.36 -16.70 7.80
C VAL A 222 23.71 -15.99 7.70
N ALA A 223 24.07 -15.14 8.66
CA ALA A 223 25.39 -14.50 8.74
C ALA A 223 26.55 -15.51 8.72
N ASN A 224 26.33 -16.69 9.31
CA ASN A 224 27.31 -17.77 9.36
C ASN A 224 27.43 -18.56 8.04
N TYR A 225 26.54 -18.34 7.07
CA TYR A 225 26.55 -19.09 5.82
C TYR A 225 27.56 -18.46 4.83
N PRO A 226 28.27 -19.28 4.03
CA PRO A 226 29.13 -18.77 2.96
C PRO A 226 28.38 -17.82 2.02
N GLN A 227 29.06 -16.81 1.47
CA GLN A 227 28.47 -15.86 0.50
C GLN A 227 27.96 -16.54 -0.78
N THR A 228 28.49 -17.72 -1.09
CA THR A 228 28.07 -18.57 -2.22
C THR A 228 26.84 -19.41 -1.92
N ASN A 229 26.40 -19.49 -0.65
CA ASN A 229 25.26 -20.31 -0.26
C ASN A 229 23.97 -19.82 -0.93
N PHE A 230 23.26 -20.75 -1.56
CA PHE A 230 22.03 -20.47 -2.32
C PHE A 230 20.90 -19.91 -1.46
N VAL A 231 20.67 -20.49 -0.27
CA VAL A 231 19.63 -20.05 0.67
C VAL A 231 19.90 -18.62 1.13
N ARG A 232 21.15 -18.31 1.47
CA ARG A 232 21.56 -16.94 1.82
C ARG A 232 21.25 -15.95 0.70
N ARG A 233 21.60 -16.29 -0.54
CA ARG A 233 21.36 -15.42 -1.71
C ARG A 233 19.88 -15.17 -1.95
N ILE A 234 19.04 -16.19 -1.84
CA ILE A 234 17.58 -16.04 -1.99
C ILE A 234 17.04 -15.12 -0.91
N LEU A 235 17.35 -15.38 0.36
CA LEU A 235 16.81 -14.60 1.48
C LEU A 235 17.18 -13.12 1.38
N ILE A 236 18.43 -12.83 0.98
CA ILE A 236 18.88 -11.46 0.72
C ILE A 236 18.13 -10.84 -0.48
N ALA A 237 17.98 -11.59 -1.57
CA ALA A 237 17.35 -11.10 -2.80
C ALA A 237 15.83 -10.85 -2.62
N THR A 238 15.15 -11.65 -1.80
CA THR A 238 13.74 -11.47 -1.49
C THR A 238 13.50 -10.42 -0.41
N GLY A 239 14.55 -10.03 0.31
CA GLY A 239 14.43 -9.16 1.47
C GLY A 239 13.65 -9.82 2.61
N ILE A 240 13.82 -11.12 2.82
CA ILE A 240 13.26 -11.86 3.98
C ILE A 240 14.32 -11.94 5.10
N VAL A 241 15.22 -10.96 5.15
CA VAL A 241 16.24 -10.78 6.19
C VAL A 241 16.47 -9.30 6.41
N ASP A 242 16.84 -8.97 7.65
CA ASP A 242 17.37 -7.65 7.99
C ASP A 242 18.77 -7.48 7.37
N TYR A 243 18.83 -6.76 6.26
CA TYR A 243 20.09 -6.54 5.51
C TYR A 243 21.09 -5.69 6.31
N GLU A 244 20.58 -4.74 7.10
CA GLU A 244 21.40 -3.87 7.94
C GLU A 244 22.03 -4.69 9.07
N ALA A 245 21.26 -5.55 9.74
CA ALA A 245 21.79 -6.47 10.74
C ALA A 245 22.78 -7.50 10.14
N LEU A 246 22.57 -7.91 8.88
CA LEU A 246 23.44 -8.88 8.20
C LEU A 246 24.79 -8.27 7.74
N THR A 247 24.81 -7.00 7.35
CA THR A 247 25.95 -6.38 6.67
C THR A 247 26.58 -5.20 7.41
N GLY A 248 25.91 -4.68 8.43
CA GLY A 248 26.29 -3.42 9.11
C GLY A 248 26.12 -2.18 8.23
N LYS A 249 25.56 -2.32 7.02
CA LYS A 249 25.31 -1.22 6.10
C LYS A 249 23.86 -0.79 6.23
N GLY A 250 23.65 0.46 6.63
CA GLY A 250 22.32 1.07 6.59
C GLY A 250 21.77 1.12 5.16
N PRO A 251 20.47 1.40 4.99
CA PRO A 251 19.88 1.50 3.65
C PRO A 251 20.67 2.52 2.83
N ASP A 252 21.09 2.12 1.62
CA ASP A 252 21.65 3.06 0.64
C ASP A 252 20.67 4.23 0.56
N ALA A 253 21.11 5.42 1.02
CA ALA A 253 20.28 6.61 1.09
C ALA A 253 19.49 6.69 -0.21
N VAL A 254 18.16 6.51 -0.11
CA VAL A 254 17.27 6.46 -1.27
C VAL A 254 17.66 7.65 -2.13
N THR A 255 18.31 7.38 -3.27
CA THR A 255 18.92 8.44 -4.04
C THR A 255 17.79 9.40 -4.42
N PRO A 256 17.97 10.73 -4.23
CA PRO A 256 16.88 11.72 -4.19
C PRO A 256 15.96 11.77 -5.42
N ASP A 257 16.31 11.09 -6.50
CA ASP A 257 15.69 11.24 -7.81
C ASP A 257 14.34 10.52 -7.96
N MET A 258 13.96 9.66 -7.01
CA MET A 258 12.69 8.94 -7.12
C MET A 258 11.46 9.82 -6.93
N TRP A 259 11.59 10.90 -6.16
CA TRP A 259 10.49 11.82 -5.87
C TRP A 259 10.98 13.24 -5.62
N LYS A 260 12.10 13.64 -6.23
CA LYS A 260 12.19 15.04 -6.69
C LYS A 260 10.96 15.24 -7.55
N GLU A 261 9.89 15.76 -6.93
CA GLU A 261 8.85 16.49 -7.61
C GLU A 261 9.65 17.43 -8.50
N THR A 262 9.71 17.09 -9.79
CA THR A 262 10.16 18.03 -10.78
C THR A 262 9.06 19.07 -10.72
N ASP A 263 9.30 20.06 -9.86
CA ASP A 263 8.56 21.28 -9.77
C ASP A 263 8.80 21.93 -11.12
N SER A 264 7.99 21.52 -12.12
CA SER A 264 8.03 22.06 -13.46
C SER A 264 7.63 23.54 -13.47
N SER A 265 7.29 24.10 -12.30
CA SER A 265 7.12 25.52 -12.01
C SER A 265 8.45 26.28 -11.89
N LYS A 266 9.60 25.62 -11.70
CA LYS A 266 10.92 26.29 -11.58
C LYS A 266 11.81 26.20 -12.82
N ALA A 267 11.33 25.59 -13.91
CA ALA A 267 12.06 25.50 -15.17
C ALA A 267 11.70 26.59 -16.20
N LYS A 268 11.00 27.64 -15.77
CA LYS A 268 10.77 28.85 -16.57
C LYS A 268 11.06 30.07 -15.71
N LEU A 269 12.33 30.42 -15.60
CA LEU A 269 12.86 31.76 -15.29
C LEU A 269 14.39 31.64 -15.22
N GLN A 270 15.00 31.29 -16.35
CA GLN A 270 16.35 31.68 -16.75
C GLN A 270 16.34 31.79 -18.26
#